data_AF-A0A3C1LX41-F1
#
_entry.id   AF-A0A3C1LX41-F1
#
_cell.length_a   1.000
_cell.length_b   1.000
_cell.length_c   1.000
_cell.angle_alpha   90.00
_cell.angle_beta   90.00
_cell.angle_gamma   90.00
#
_symmetry.space_group_name_H-M   'P 1'
#
loop_
_entity.id
_entity.type
_entity.pdbx_description
1 polymer ?
#
loop_
_entity_poly.entity_id
_entity_poly.type
_entity_poly.pdbx_seq_one_letter_code
_entity_poly.pdbx_strand_id
1 'polypeptide(L)'
;MSYKQSFIEFMVKSGVLTFGDFTAKSGRKTPYFINTGNYKTGYQAAKLGEFYADCIKANLNDNDYDALFGPAYKGIPLSVATAIALNNKYGTDKNYCFNRKEAKDHGEGGSMVGYKLKDGDKVIIIEDVITAGTAVRECVPLLKAAANVEIAGMIISVDRMERGQGEKSAVQEVKEQFGISTYPLVTVRDIIST
;
A
#
# COMPACT_ATOMS: atom_id res chain seq x y z
N MET A 1 19.88 12.66 2.28
CA MET A 1 18.55 12.46 2.89
C MET A 1 18.00 11.14 2.38
N SER A 2 17.59 10.22 3.24
CA SER A 2 16.97 8.96 2.79
C SER A 2 15.59 9.23 2.17
N TYR A 3 15.08 8.34 1.32
CA TYR A 3 13.72 8.51 0.78
C TYR A 3 12.67 8.55 1.91
N LYS A 4 12.93 7.84 3.02
CA LYS A 4 12.10 7.86 4.23
C LYS A 4 11.98 9.24 4.84
N GLN A 5 13.10 9.93 5.04
CA GLN A 5 13.10 11.28 5.63
C GLN A 5 12.41 12.28 4.69
N SER A 6 12.67 12.18 3.37
CA SER A 6 11.96 12.97 2.36
C SER A 6 10.45 12.69 2.35
N PHE A 7 10.03 11.45 2.59
CA PHE A 7 8.62 11.08 2.68
C PHE A 7 7.95 11.67 3.92
N ILE A 8 8.62 11.66 5.08
CA ILE A 8 8.12 12.27 6.32
C ILE A 8 7.90 13.77 6.12
N GLU A 9 8.87 14.49 5.55
CA GLU A 9 8.70 15.90 5.23
C GLU A 9 7.52 16.14 4.27
N PHE A 10 7.40 15.29 3.26
CA PHE A 10 6.31 15.38 2.29
C PHE A 10 4.95 15.16 2.94
N MET A 11 4.84 14.23 3.90
CA MET A 11 3.62 14.01 4.67
C MET A 11 3.24 15.26 5.48
N VAL A 12 4.20 15.90 6.14
CA VAL A 12 3.97 17.12 6.93
C VAL A 12 3.55 18.27 6.02
N LYS A 13 4.30 18.53 4.94
CA LYS A 13 4.00 19.59 3.95
C LYS A 13 2.63 19.37 3.27
N SER A 14 2.20 18.12 3.14
CA SER A 14 0.89 17.76 2.57
C SER A 14 -0.28 17.81 3.57
N GLY A 15 -0.02 18.10 4.85
CA GLY A 15 -1.04 18.04 5.91
C GLY A 15 -1.58 16.63 6.15
N VAL A 16 -0.81 15.60 5.77
CA VAL A 16 -1.12 14.18 6.00
C VAL A 16 -0.65 13.74 7.36
N LEU A 17 0.54 14.21 7.79
CA LEU A 17 1.05 14.05 9.15
C LEU A 17 0.92 15.38 9.88
N THR A 18 0.16 15.38 10.98
CA THR A 18 -0.01 16.54 11.86
C THR A 18 0.35 16.18 13.29
N PHE A 19 0.85 17.16 14.05
CA PHE A 19 1.23 17.02 15.45
C PHE A 19 0.34 17.88 16.34
N GLY A 20 -0.01 17.37 17.51
CA GLY A 20 -0.95 18.00 18.45
C GLY A 20 -1.66 16.97 19.33
N ASP A 21 -2.68 17.40 20.06
CA ASP A 21 -3.41 16.54 21.00
C ASP A 21 -4.61 15.86 20.32
N PHE A 22 -4.44 14.60 19.89
CA PHE A 22 -5.51 13.83 19.26
C PHE A 22 -6.01 12.70 20.15
N THR A 23 -7.24 12.26 19.91
CA THR A 23 -7.83 11.05 20.52
C THR A 23 -8.09 10.03 19.41
N ALA A 24 -7.44 8.87 19.47
CA ALA A 24 -7.64 7.78 18.51
C ALA A 24 -9.01 7.12 18.66
N LYS A 25 -9.45 6.32 17.67
CA LYS A 25 -10.70 5.53 17.76
C LYS A 25 -10.76 4.61 18.99
N SER A 26 -9.61 4.21 19.52
CA SER A 26 -9.49 3.43 20.76
C SER A 26 -9.65 4.25 22.04
N GLY A 27 -9.85 5.57 21.94
CA GLY A 27 -9.88 6.49 23.09
C GLY A 27 -8.49 6.93 23.59
N ARG A 28 -7.40 6.35 23.07
CA ARG A 28 -6.03 6.71 23.47
C ARG A 28 -5.67 8.11 22.98
N LYS A 29 -4.99 8.89 23.84
CA LYS A 29 -4.34 10.15 23.45
C LYS A 29 -3.10 9.86 22.60
N THR A 30 -2.93 10.59 21.51
CA THR A 30 -1.78 10.45 20.60
C THR A 30 -1.27 11.83 20.19
N PRO A 31 0.06 12.06 20.17
CA PRO A 31 0.67 13.35 19.87
C PRO A 31 0.72 13.65 18.35
N TYR A 32 0.25 12.73 17.52
CA TYR A 32 0.23 12.86 16.07
C TYR A 32 -1.00 12.20 15.45
N PHE A 33 -1.36 12.64 14.25
CA PHE A 33 -2.41 12.05 13.45
C PHE A 33 -1.95 11.88 12.00
N ILE A 34 -2.30 10.74 11.41
CA ILE A 34 -1.99 10.40 10.01
C ILE A 34 -3.29 10.23 9.25
N ASN A 35 -3.51 11.11 8.27
CA ASN A 35 -4.64 11.02 7.35
C ASN A 35 -4.16 11.01 5.90
N THR A 36 -3.90 9.80 5.38
CA THR A 36 -3.52 9.57 3.98
C THR A 36 -4.54 10.04 2.96
N GLY A 37 -5.80 10.26 3.37
CA GLY A 37 -6.83 10.85 2.50
C GLY A 37 -6.59 12.32 2.14
N ASN A 38 -5.64 13.00 2.77
CA ASN A 38 -5.33 14.41 2.50
C ASN A 38 -4.41 14.62 1.27
N TYR A 39 -3.91 13.57 0.64
CA TYR A 39 -3.26 13.68 -0.68
C TYR A 39 -4.33 13.95 -1.74
N LYS A 40 -4.30 15.15 -2.34
CA LYS A 40 -5.42 15.67 -3.14
C LYS A 40 -5.03 16.43 -4.39
N THR A 41 -3.74 16.53 -4.69
CA THR A 41 -3.23 17.25 -5.88
C THR A 41 -2.46 16.31 -6.79
N GLY A 42 -2.35 16.65 -8.08
CA GLY A 42 -1.56 15.88 -9.03
C GLY A 42 -0.08 15.76 -8.63
N TYR A 43 0.51 16.85 -8.10
CA TYR A 43 1.88 16.83 -7.54
C TYR A 43 2.01 15.81 -6.41
N GLN A 44 1.06 15.81 -5.46
CA GLN A 44 1.10 14.87 -4.35
C GLN A 44 0.96 13.42 -4.82
N ALA A 45 0.05 13.14 -5.76
CA ALA A 45 -0.12 11.80 -6.33
C ALA A 45 1.15 11.31 -7.04
N ALA A 46 1.79 12.17 -7.84
CA ALA A 46 3.04 11.85 -8.53
C ALA A 46 4.17 11.56 -7.52
N LYS A 47 4.37 12.43 -6.53
CA LYS A 47 5.36 12.22 -5.46
C LYS A 47 5.09 10.95 -4.66
N LEU A 48 3.83 10.65 -4.37
CA LEU A 48 3.45 9.44 -3.65
C LEU A 48 3.84 8.19 -4.46
N GLY A 49 3.51 8.16 -5.76
CA GLY A 49 3.97 7.09 -6.67
C GLY A 49 5.49 6.90 -6.64
N GLU A 50 6.27 7.98 -6.67
CA GLU A 50 7.74 7.92 -6.55
C GLU A 50 8.20 7.30 -5.23
N PHE A 51 7.60 7.66 -4.10
CA PHE A 51 7.99 7.07 -2.81
C PHE A 51 7.63 5.60 -2.69
N TYR A 52 6.51 5.16 -3.27
CA TYR A 52 6.17 3.75 -3.35
C TYR A 52 7.13 2.98 -4.25
N ALA A 53 7.50 3.54 -5.41
CA ALA A 53 8.50 2.95 -6.29
C ALA A 53 9.86 2.83 -5.60
N ASP A 54 10.28 3.84 -4.83
CA ASP A 54 11.51 3.81 -4.03
C ASP A 54 11.49 2.71 -2.97
N CYS A 55 10.35 2.55 -2.27
CA CYS A 55 10.17 1.48 -1.30
C CYS A 55 10.25 0.10 -1.95
N ILE A 56 9.61 -0.09 -3.11
CA ILE A 56 9.68 -1.35 -3.87
C ILE A 56 11.14 -1.64 -4.23
N LYS A 57 11.83 -0.69 -4.85
CA LYS A 57 13.24 -0.86 -5.28
C LYS A 57 14.22 -1.07 -4.14
N ALA A 58 13.92 -0.58 -2.94
CA ALA A 58 14.74 -0.80 -1.76
C ALA A 58 14.59 -2.20 -1.15
N ASN A 59 13.49 -2.92 -1.45
CA ASN A 59 13.15 -4.18 -0.79
C ASN A 59 12.97 -5.38 -1.74
N LEU A 60 12.72 -5.13 -3.02
CA LEU A 60 12.38 -6.13 -4.04
C LEU A 60 13.16 -5.85 -5.33
N ASN A 61 13.54 -6.92 -6.02
CA ASN A 61 14.10 -6.88 -7.36
C ASN A 61 13.00 -6.94 -8.41
N ASP A 62 13.34 -6.58 -9.65
CA ASP A 62 12.36 -6.55 -10.74
C ASP A 62 11.77 -7.92 -11.10
N ASN A 63 12.44 -9.01 -10.73
CA ASN A 63 11.96 -10.37 -10.97
C ASN A 63 11.17 -10.96 -9.77
N ASP A 64 10.99 -10.18 -8.70
CA ASP A 64 10.24 -10.60 -7.52
C ASP A 64 8.74 -10.33 -7.65
N TYR A 65 8.31 -9.59 -8.67
CA TYR A 65 6.90 -9.25 -8.92
C TYR A 65 6.61 -8.98 -10.40
N ASP A 66 5.40 -9.31 -10.83
CA ASP A 66 4.91 -9.15 -12.21
C ASP A 66 3.80 -8.09 -12.31
N ALA A 67 3.01 -7.92 -11.24
CA ALA A 67 1.89 -6.98 -11.20
C ALA A 67 1.73 -6.28 -9.86
N LEU A 68 1.30 -5.02 -9.93
CA LEU A 68 0.85 -4.21 -8.79
C LEU A 68 -0.67 -4.35 -8.63
N PHE A 69 -1.13 -4.83 -7.48
CA PHE A 69 -2.56 -4.88 -7.16
C PHE A 69 -2.95 -3.76 -6.18
N GLY A 70 -3.86 -2.89 -6.61
CA GLY A 70 -4.40 -1.82 -5.78
C GLY A 70 -5.82 -2.13 -5.31
N PRO A 71 -6.08 -2.48 -4.04
CA PRO A 71 -7.44 -2.69 -3.54
C PRO A 71 -8.32 -1.44 -3.64
N ALA A 72 -9.59 -1.65 -4.00
CA ALA A 72 -10.57 -0.57 -4.05
C ALA A 72 -10.88 0.00 -2.65
N TYR A 73 -10.87 1.32 -2.44
CA TYR A 73 -10.70 2.39 -3.45
C TYR A 73 -9.31 3.03 -3.44
N LYS A 74 -8.66 3.09 -2.27
CA LYS A 74 -7.44 3.89 -2.08
C LYS A 74 -6.22 3.28 -2.76
N GLY A 75 -6.13 1.95 -2.84
CA GLY A 75 -5.07 1.26 -3.55
C GLY A 75 -5.08 1.52 -5.06
N ILE A 76 -6.21 1.89 -5.65
CA ILE A 76 -6.35 2.15 -7.11
C ILE A 76 -5.43 3.28 -7.58
N PRO A 77 -5.56 4.54 -7.09
CA PRO A 77 -4.66 5.60 -7.52
C PRO A 77 -3.21 5.34 -7.11
N LEU A 78 -2.98 4.62 -6.00
CA LEU A 78 -1.63 4.27 -5.54
C LEU A 78 -0.94 3.30 -6.49
N SER A 79 -1.60 2.22 -6.91
CA SER A 79 -1.00 1.24 -7.81
C SER A 79 -0.72 1.85 -9.18
N VAL A 80 -1.62 2.67 -9.71
CA VAL A 80 -1.42 3.40 -10.97
C VAL A 80 -0.24 4.37 -10.86
N ALA A 81 -0.21 5.23 -9.84
CA ALA A 81 0.88 6.19 -9.65
C ALA A 81 2.24 5.49 -9.44
N THR A 82 2.24 4.36 -8.73
CA THR A 82 3.45 3.56 -8.50
C THR A 82 3.96 2.92 -9.79
N ALA A 83 3.09 2.34 -10.62
CA ALA A 83 3.47 1.79 -11.92
C ALA A 83 4.10 2.85 -12.83
N ILE A 84 3.47 4.04 -12.90
CA ILE A 84 3.99 5.19 -13.65
C ILE A 84 5.40 5.57 -13.14
N ALA A 85 5.57 5.65 -11.82
CA ALA A 85 6.85 6.04 -11.22
C ALA A 85 7.95 4.99 -11.41
N LEU A 86 7.63 3.68 -11.33
CA LEU A 86 8.57 2.60 -11.61
C LEU A 86 9.11 2.70 -13.04
N ASN A 87 8.24 2.93 -14.03
CA ASN A 87 8.66 3.11 -15.42
C ASN A 87 9.51 4.38 -15.58
N ASN A 88 9.00 5.53 -15.11
CA ASN A 88 9.66 6.82 -15.36
C ASN A 88 11.01 6.97 -14.64
N LYS A 89 11.13 6.44 -13.41
CA LYS A 89 12.33 6.61 -12.58
C LYS A 89 13.35 5.48 -12.75
N TYR A 90 12.87 4.28 -13.03
CA TYR A 90 13.71 3.07 -13.01
C TYR A 90 13.71 2.28 -14.32
N GLY A 91 12.92 2.67 -15.32
CA GLY A 91 12.77 1.91 -16.56
C GLY A 91 12.07 0.55 -16.36
N THR A 92 11.38 0.37 -15.24
CA THR A 92 10.72 -0.89 -14.87
C THR A 92 9.25 -0.80 -15.23
N ASP A 93 8.90 -1.31 -16.41
CA ASP A 93 7.51 -1.37 -16.87
C ASP A 93 6.80 -2.59 -16.26
N LYS A 94 5.78 -2.33 -15.43
CA LYS A 94 5.09 -3.36 -14.64
C LYS A 94 3.59 -3.23 -14.80
N ASN A 95 2.94 -4.38 -14.86
CA ASN A 95 1.49 -4.45 -14.93
C ASN A 95 0.85 -3.87 -13.66
N TYR A 96 -0.36 -3.33 -13.78
CA TYR A 96 -1.18 -3.00 -12.63
C TYR A 96 -2.61 -3.50 -12.83
N CYS A 97 -3.27 -3.84 -11.72
CA CYS A 97 -4.68 -4.19 -11.68
C CYS A 97 -5.30 -3.78 -10.34
N PHE A 98 -6.63 -3.77 -10.29
CA PHE A 98 -7.39 -3.46 -9.10
C PHE A 98 -8.77 -4.11 -9.15
N ASN A 99 -9.38 -4.32 -7.99
CA ASN A 99 -10.72 -4.88 -7.93
C ASN A 99 -11.82 -3.81 -8.01
N ARG A 100 -13.04 -4.24 -8.31
CA ARG A 100 -14.28 -3.50 -8.06
C ARG A 100 -14.90 -4.00 -6.76
N LYS A 101 -15.67 -3.16 -6.07
CA LYS A 101 -16.46 -3.59 -4.91
C LYS A 101 -17.70 -4.38 -5.32
N GLU A 102 -18.23 -4.11 -6.52
CA GLU A 102 -19.36 -4.83 -7.10
C GLU A 102 -18.97 -5.35 -8.49
N ALA A 103 -19.32 -6.59 -8.79
CA ALA A 103 -19.13 -7.17 -10.11
C ALA A 103 -20.04 -6.46 -11.12
N LYS A 104 -19.60 -6.36 -12.38
CA LYS A 104 -20.48 -5.92 -13.48
C LYS A 104 -21.06 -7.12 -14.19
N ASP A 105 -22.37 -7.08 -14.44
CA ASP A 105 -23.09 -8.13 -15.15
C ASP A 105 -23.02 -7.99 -16.69
N HIS A 106 -22.43 -6.90 -17.20
CA HIS A 106 -22.36 -6.57 -18.63
C HIS A 106 -20.99 -5.99 -19.05
N GLY A 107 -20.60 -6.16 -20.33
CA GLY A 107 -19.29 -5.75 -20.88
C GLY A 107 -18.21 -6.81 -20.73
N GLU A 108 -16.94 -6.42 -20.48
CA GLU A 108 -15.86 -7.38 -20.15
C GLU A 108 -16.11 -8.18 -18.85
N GLY A 109 -17.18 -7.86 -18.10
CA GLY A 109 -17.58 -8.55 -16.88
C GLY A 109 -16.53 -8.46 -15.77
N GLY A 110 -16.73 -9.29 -14.73
CA GLY A 110 -15.71 -9.57 -13.72
C GLY A 110 -15.53 -8.49 -12.62
N SER A 111 -14.75 -8.89 -11.63
CA SER A 111 -14.45 -8.12 -10.41
C SER A 111 -13.12 -7.37 -10.49
N MET A 112 -12.37 -7.45 -11.60
CA MET A 112 -11.03 -6.87 -11.76
C MET A 112 -10.97 -5.90 -12.94
N VAL A 113 -10.04 -4.94 -12.88
CA VAL A 113 -9.75 -3.96 -13.94
C VAL A 113 -8.23 -3.87 -14.12
N GLY A 114 -7.79 -3.66 -15.35
CA GLY A 114 -6.38 -3.58 -15.72
C GLY A 114 -5.84 -4.91 -16.24
N TYR A 115 -4.60 -5.23 -15.90
CA TYR A 115 -3.96 -6.47 -16.32
C TYR A 115 -4.72 -7.71 -15.82
N LYS A 116 -4.93 -8.68 -16.71
CA LYS A 116 -5.53 -9.97 -16.39
C LYS A 116 -4.45 -10.88 -15.82
N LEU A 117 -4.53 -11.15 -14.52
CA LEU A 117 -3.60 -12.04 -13.82
C LEU A 117 -3.60 -13.43 -14.44
N LYS A 118 -2.43 -14.06 -14.43
CA LYS A 118 -2.16 -15.39 -14.97
C LYS A 118 -1.59 -16.28 -13.88
N ASP A 119 -1.76 -17.58 -14.06
CA ASP A 119 -1.15 -18.56 -13.16
C ASP A 119 0.37 -18.39 -13.16
N GLY A 120 0.95 -18.37 -11.97
CA GLY A 120 2.38 -18.14 -11.74
C GLY A 120 2.79 -16.68 -11.58
N ASP A 121 1.90 -15.71 -11.82
CA ASP A 121 2.22 -14.29 -11.59
C ASP A 121 2.51 -14.05 -10.10
N LYS A 122 3.52 -13.20 -9.85
CA LYS A 122 3.84 -12.67 -8.52
C LYS A 122 3.24 -11.27 -8.36
N VAL A 123 2.38 -11.10 -7.37
CA VAL A 123 1.61 -9.86 -7.16
C VAL A 123 2.08 -9.18 -5.89
N ILE A 124 2.34 -7.87 -5.97
CA ILE A 124 2.50 -7.02 -4.78
C ILE A 124 1.27 -6.17 -4.55
N ILE A 125 0.79 -6.12 -3.31
CA ILE A 125 -0.37 -5.32 -2.90
C ILE A 125 0.11 -3.91 -2.58
N ILE A 126 -0.51 -2.89 -3.17
CA ILE A 126 -0.21 -1.48 -2.94
C ILE A 126 -1.37 -0.83 -2.17
N GLU A 127 -1.15 -0.48 -0.90
CA GLU A 127 -2.19 0.06 -0.02
C GLU A 127 -1.68 1.27 0.78
N ASP A 128 -2.58 2.07 1.35
CA ASP A 128 -2.23 3.24 2.16
C ASP A 128 -1.70 2.89 3.55
N VAL A 129 -2.54 2.32 4.43
CA VAL A 129 -2.23 1.97 5.81
C VAL A 129 -2.94 0.67 6.16
N ILE A 130 -2.30 -0.15 6.99
CA ILE A 130 -2.93 -1.33 7.55
C ILE A 130 -3.42 -1.05 8.98
N THR A 131 -4.67 -1.40 9.25
CA THR A 131 -5.28 -1.23 10.59
C THR A 131 -5.53 -2.57 11.29
N ALA A 132 -6.34 -3.45 10.69
CA ALA A 132 -6.70 -4.75 11.26
C ALA A 132 -6.49 -5.92 10.28
N GLY A 133 -5.66 -5.72 9.25
CA GLY A 133 -5.45 -6.70 8.19
C GLY A 133 -6.69 -6.98 7.32
N THR A 134 -7.79 -6.24 7.51
CA THR A 134 -9.06 -6.42 6.78
C THR A 134 -8.86 -6.36 5.27
N ALA A 135 -8.07 -5.39 4.78
CA ALA A 135 -7.76 -5.27 3.36
C ALA A 135 -7.14 -6.57 2.82
N VAL A 136 -6.12 -7.12 3.50
CA VAL A 136 -5.48 -8.38 3.08
C VAL A 136 -6.47 -9.55 3.09
N ARG A 137 -7.33 -9.66 4.12
CA ARG A 137 -8.37 -10.69 4.21
C ARG A 137 -9.37 -10.63 3.05
N GLU A 138 -9.65 -9.45 2.52
CA GLU A 138 -10.49 -9.25 1.33
C GLU A 138 -9.72 -9.51 0.04
N CYS A 139 -8.46 -9.09 -0.05
CA CYS A 139 -7.66 -9.15 -1.27
C CYS A 139 -7.19 -10.56 -1.61
N VAL A 140 -6.75 -11.34 -0.63
CA VAL A 140 -6.15 -12.66 -0.85
C VAL A 140 -7.14 -13.59 -1.58
N PRO A 141 -8.40 -13.75 -1.14
CA PRO A 141 -9.38 -14.57 -1.86
C PRO A 141 -9.67 -14.07 -3.27
N LEU A 142 -9.76 -12.74 -3.46
CA LEU A 142 -10.01 -12.14 -4.77
C LEU A 142 -8.88 -12.44 -5.77
N LEU A 143 -7.63 -12.28 -5.33
CA LEU A 143 -6.45 -12.55 -6.15
C LEU A 143 -6.35 -14.04 -6.49
N LYS A 144 -6.57 -14.93 -5.51
CA LYS A 144 -6.55 -16.38 -5.71
C LYS A 144 -7.71 -16.89 -6.57
N ALA A 145 -8.85 -16.19 -6.59
CA ALA A 145 -9.96 -16.49 -7.48
C ALA A 145 -9.72 -16.01 -8.92
N ALA A 146 -8.88 -14.98 -9.10
CA ALA A 146 -8.54 -14.47 -10.42
C ALA A 146 -7.53 -15.36 -11.16
N ALA A 147 -6.53 -15.89 -10.45
CA ALA A 147 -5.54 -16.85 -10.96
C ALA A 147 -4.74 -17.49 -9.81
N ASN A 148 -3.99 -18.56 -10.10
CA ASN A 148 -3.02 -19.14 -9.16
C ASN A 148 -1.76 -18.27 -9.05
N VAL A 149 -1.90 -17.14 -8.36
CA VAL A 149 -0.83 -16.15 -8.16
C VAL A 149 -0.09 -16.33 -6.84
N GLU A 150 1.17 -15.91 -6.79
CA GLU A 150 1.91 -15.68 -5.54
C GLU A 150 1.69 -14.25 -5.04
N ILE A 151 1.52 -14.04 -3.74
CA ILE A 151 1.52 -12.69 -3.16
C ILE A 151 2.91 -12.42 -2.60
N ALA A 152 3.75 -11.76 -3.41
CA ALA A 152 5.17 -11.54 -3.13
C ALA A 152 5.41 -10.54 -1.98
N GLY A 153 4.42 -9.68 -1.71
CA GLY A 153 4.51 -8.73 -0.61
C GLY A 153 3.41 -7.69 -0.61
N MET A 154 3.45 -6.82 0.38
CA MET A 154 2.57 -5.66 0.49
C MET A 154 3.39 -4.40 0.77
N ILE A 155 3.12 -3.33 0.03
CA ILE A 155 3.75 -2.03 0.21
C ILE A 155 2.72 -1.08 0.80
N ILE A 156 3.05 -0.43 1.92
CA ILE A 156 2.17 0.54 2.59
C ILE A 156 2.85 1.87 2.84
N SER A 157 2.10 2.98 2.90
CA SER A 157 2.67 4.30 3.22
C SER A 157 3.22 4.31 4.65
N VAL A 158 2.42 3.90 5.63
CA VAL A 158 2.82 3.99 7.04
C VAL A 158 2.43 2.74 7.81
N ASP A 159 3.42 2.15 8.50
CA ASP A 159 3.18 1.22 9.60
C ASP A 159 3.14 1.99 10.92
N ARG A 160 1.94 2.07 11.51
CA ARG A 160 1.74 2.71 12.82
C ARG A 160 2.32 1.88 13.98
N MET A 161 2.68 0.62 13.73
CA MET A 161 3.16 -0.33 14.72
C MET A 161 2.22 -0.46 15.93
N GLU A 162 0.94 -0.16 15.71
CA GLU A 162 -0.10 -0.27 16.73
C GLU A 162 -0.55 -1.72 16.85
N ARG A 163 -0.83 -2.13 18.08
CA ARG A 163 -1.47 -3.42 18.36
C ARG A 163 -2.88 -3.43 17.78
N GLY A 164 -3.26 -4.56 17.19
CA GLY A 164 -4.63 -4.85 16.78
C GLY A 164 -5.52 -5.14 17.99
N GLN A 165 -6.37 -6.17 17.89
CA GLN A 165 -7.16 -6.62 19.04
C GLN A 165 -6.36 -7.47 20.04
N GLY A 166 -5.21 -8.01 19.61
CA GLY A 166 -4.31 -8.80 20.45
C GLY A 166 -3.00 -8.09 20.81
N GLU A 167 -1.98 -8.88 21.13
CA GLU A 167 -0.64 -8.38 21.47
C GLU A 167 0.20 -7.96 20.25
N LYS A 168 -0.20 -8.38 19.05
CA LYS A 168 0.55 -8.20 17.80
C LYS A 168 0.05 -6.99 17.01
N SER A 169 0.95 -6.41 16.21
CA SER A 169 0.58 -5.40 15.23
C SER A 169 -0.11 -6.03 14.02
N ALA A 170 -0.87 -5.24 13.27
CA ALA A 170 -1.55 -5.71 12.07
C ALA A 170 -0.59 -6.27 11.01
N VAL A 171 0.62 -5.71 10.91
CA VAL A 171 1.68 -6.23 10.01
C VAL A 171 2.16 -7.61 10.45
N GLN A 172 2.37 -7.81 11.75
CA GLN A 172 2.76 -9.12 12.30
C GLN A 172 1.67 -10.16 12.08
N GLU A 173 0.40 -9.79 12.31
CA GLU A 173 -0.74 -10.67 12.05
C GLU A 173 -0.82 -11.08 10.57
N VAL A 174 -0.57 -10.16 9.64
CA VAL A 174 -0.55 -10.47 8.20
C VAL A 174 0.57 -11.46 7.86
N LYS A 175 1.77 -11.27 8.40
CA LYS A 175 2.89 -12.18 8.14
C LYS A 175 2.60 -13.59 8.64
N GLU A 176 2.05 -13.72 9.84
CA GLU A 176 1.77 -15.02 10.44
C GLU A 176 0.61 -15.75 9.77
N GLN A 177 -0.45 -15.04 9.40
CA GLN A 177 -1.65 -15.67 8.86
C GLN A 177 -1.56 -15.95 7.36
N PHE A 178 -0.85 -15.11 6.60
CA PHE A 178 -0.82 -15.20 5.14
C PHE A 178 0.59 -15.44 4.57
N GLY A 179 1.63 -15.42 5.40
CA GLY A 179 3.03 -15.50 4.94
C GLY A 179 3.53 -14.23 4.24
N ILE A 180 2.70 -13.20 4.12
CA ILE A 180 2.97 -11.99 3.33
C ILE A 180 3.90 -11.05 4.09
N SER A 181 5.06 -10.73 3.51
CA SER A 181 5.95 -9.68 4.01
C SER A 181 5.37 -8.30 3.69
N THR A 182 5.39 -7.38 4.66
CA THR A 182 4.93 -6.00 4.48
C THR A 182 6.09 -5.03 4.57
N TYR A 183 6.18 -4.11 3.61
CA TYR A 183 7.24 -3.12 3.49
C TYR A 183 6.62 -1.71 3.58
N PRO A 184 6.66 -1.06 4.75
CA PRO A 184 6.20 0.31 4.88
C PRO A 184 7.23 1.29 4.31
N LEU A 185 6.77 2.37 3.67
CA LEU A 185 7.64 3.50 3.31
C LEU A 185 8.28 4.04 4.60
N VAL A 186 7.48 4.24 5.65
CA VAL A 186 7.95 4.62 6.99
C VAL A 186 7.16 3.93 8.09
N THR A 187 7.82 3.71 9.21
CA THR A 187 7.19 3.29 10.47
C THR A 187 6.99 4.49 11.39
N VAL A 188 6.15 4.35 12.41
CA VAL A 188 6.05 5.36 13.48
C VAL A 188 7.40 5.63 14.15
N ARG A 189 8.28 4.62 14.23
CA ARG A 189 9.64 4.79 14.78
C ARG A 189 10.49 5.69 13.89
N ASP A 190 10.41 5.52 12.57
CA ASP A 190 11.07 6.42 11.62
C ASP A 190 10.61 7.87 11.84
N ILE A 191 9.29 8.09 11.99
CA ILE A 191 8.68 9.40 12.25
C ILE A 191 9.19 10.03 13.55
N ILE A 192 9.25 9.26 14.65
CA ILE A 192 9.69 9.77 15.96
C ILE A 192 11.20 10.02 16.01
N SER A 193 11.98 9.29 15.22
CA SER A 193 13.44 9.40 15.19
C SER A 193 13.99 10.53 14.31
N THR A 194 13.11 11.21 13.56
CA THR A 194 13.47 12.32 12.66
C THR A 194 13.47 13.64 13.41
#